data_AF-W3ARW7-F1
#
_entry.id   AF-W3ARW7-F1
#
_cell.length_a   1.000
_cell.length_b   1.000
_cell.length_c   1.000
_cell.angle_alpha   90.00
_cell.angle_beta   90.00
_cell.angle_gamma   90.00
#
_symmetry.space_group_name_H-M   'P 1'
#
loop_
_entity.id
_entity.type
_entity.pdbx_description
1 polymer ?
#
loop_
_entity_poly.entity_id
_entity_poly.type
_entity_poly.pdbx_seq_one_letter_code
_entity_poly.pdbx_strand_id
1 'polypeptide(L)'
;MNILKTSVVLVSICTLFSIRGMAATCYTVTPQDDIQNIIDNCNDSELNKVTIYMQEGRYDGFSACSDMLSAERYISFIGVGDVVVESNSGYYASPAAEFRLNGTVENIRFISSHPEDVIELNDRGAYVVHADYGSMHTVFNDCVFTSYQTAGVGIGLTYDSVVIEELNGNKIEVNRS
;
A
#
# COMPACT_ATOMS: atom_id res chain seq x y z
N MET A 1 -39.69 -69.21 -12.64
CA MET A 1 -40.09 -67.79 -12.80
C MET A 1 -39.29 -66.98 -11.79
N ASN A 2 -38.10 -66.52 -12.18
CA ASN A 2 -37.14 -65.86 -11.28
C ASN A 2 -37.16 -64.36 -11.58
N ILE A 3 -37.56 -63.55 -10.59
CA ILE A 3 -37.57 -62.10 -10.67
C ILE A 3 -36.24 -61.60 -10.11
N LEU A 4 -35.36 -61.14 -10.99
CA LEU A 4 -34.10 -60.46 -10.65
C LEU A 4 -34.46 -59.08 -10.06
N LYS A 5 -34.13 -58.84 -8.79
CA LYS A 5 -34.22 -57.50 -8.18
C LYS A 5 -32.90 -56.76 -8.42
N THR A 6 -32.92 -55.81 -9.34
CA THR A 6 -31.79 -54.91 -9.59
C THR A 6 -31.92 -53.70 -8.68
N SER A 7 -31.05 -53.60 -7.67
CA SER A 7 -30.94 -52.40 -6.84
C SER A 7 -30.02 -51.40 -7.51
N VAL A 8 -30.55 -50.27 -7.95
CA VAL A 8 -29.78 -49.11 -8.42
C VAL A 8 -29.34 -48.32 -7.20
N VAL A 9 -28.04 -48.26 -6.95
CA VAL A 9 -27.45 -47.39 -5.92
C VAL A 9 -27.11 -46.06 -6.59
N LEU A 10 -27.85 -45.01 -6.24
CA LEU A 10 -27.51 -43.64 -6.62
C LEU A 10 -26.37 -43.16 -5.70
N VAL A 11 -25.17 -43.01 -6.26
CA VAL A 11 -24.06 -42.34 -5.58
C VAL A 11 -24.19 -40.84 -5.86
N SER A 12 -24.67 -40.08 -4.88
CA SER A 12 -24.69 -38.62 -4.95
C SER A 12 -23.29 -38.10 -4.62
N ILE A 13 -22.58 -37.62 -5.63
CA ILE A 13 -21.29 -36.95 -5.44
C ILE A 13 -21.60 -35.49 -5.09
N CYS A 14 -21.66 -35.19 -3.78
CA CYS A 14 -21.63 -33.82 -3.30
C CYS A 14 -20.19 -33.28 -3.43
N THR A 15 -19.87 -32.65 -4.55
CA THR A 15 -18.70 -31.78 -4.65
C THR A 15 -18.93 -30.56 -3.78
N LEU A 16 -18.31 -30.57 -2.59
CA LEU A 16 -18.18 -29.41 -1.72
C LEU A 16 -17.31 -28.37 -2.44
N PHE A 17 -17.95 -27.47 -3.18
CA PHE A 17 -17.33 -26.19 -3.51
C PHE A 17 -17.24 -25.39 -2.21
N SER A 18 -16.08 -25.41 -1.57
CA SER A 18 -15.75 -24.46 -0.52
C SER A 18 -15.56 -23.10 -1.18
N ILE A 19 -16.63 -22.32 -1.26
CA ILE A 19 -16.52 -20.88 -1.53
C ILE A 19 -15.91 -20.29 -0.25
N ARG A 20 -14.58 -20.24 -0.19
CA ARG A 20 -13.89 -19.42 0.82
C ARG A 20 -14.12 -17.97 0.41
N GLY A 21 -15.19 -17.37 0.91
CA GLY A 21 -15.27 -15.91 0.99
C GLY A 21 -14.12 -15.47 1.90
N MET A 22 -12.99 -15.06 1.33
CA MET A 22 -11.90 -14.52 2.12
C MET A 22 -12.28 -13.09 2.50
N ALA A 23 -12.40 -12.86 3.81
CA ALA A 23 -12.62 -11.54 4.36
C ALA A 23 -11.39 -10.66 4.10
N ALA A 24 -11.60 -9.41 3.69
CA ALA A 24 -10.54 -8.41 3.69
C ALA A 24 -9.94 -8.32 5.10
N THR A 25 -8.61 -8.34 5.19
CA THR A 25 -7.92 -8.22 6.48
C THR A 25 -7.77 -6.75 6.82
N CYS A 26 -8.23 -6.34 8.01
CA CYS A 26 -8.14 -4.96 8.46
C CYS A 26 -7.30 -4.85 9.73
N TYR A 27 -6.43 -3.84 9.76
CA TYR A 27 -5.70 -3.42 10.96
C TYR A 27 -6.14 -2.01 11.34
N THR A 28 -6.13 -1.71 12.63
CA THR A 28 -6.25 -0.34 13.14
C THR A 28 -5.02 -0.07 13.98
N VAL A 29 -4.32 1.01 13.64
CA VAL A 29 -3.01 1.34 14.24
C VAL A 29 -3.02 2.75 14.81
N THR A 30 -2.25 2.95 15.86
CA THR A 30 -1.97 4.21 16.55
C THR A 30 -0.50 4.56 16.39
N PRO A 31 -0.07 5.80 16.65
CA PRO A 31 1.33 6.21 16.57
C PRO A 31 2.32 5.37 17.39
N GLN A 32 1.85 4.62 18.39
CA GLN A 32 2.69 3.77 19.23
C GLN A 32 2.92 2.37 18.63
N ASP A 33 2.18 2.01 17.58
CA ASP A 33 2.29 0.71 16.94
C ASP A 33 3.44 0.66 15.94
N ASP A 34 4.11 -0.49 15.87
CA ASP A 34 5.13 -0.78 14.87
C ASP A 34 4.45 -1.11 13.52
N ILE A 35 4.18 -0.06 12.74
CA ILE A 35 3.56 -0.19 11.42
C ILE A 35 4.42 -1.05 10.49
N GLN A 36 5.75 -0.90 10.54
CA GLN A 36 6.64 -1.67 9.66
C GLN A 36 6.50 -3.16 9.94
N ASN A 37 6.47 -3.58 11.20
CA ASN A 37 6.24 -4.98 11.54
C ASN A 37 4.88 -5.50 11.07
N ILE A 38 3.82 -4.67 11.09
CA ILE A 38 2.51 -5.06 10.53
C ILE A 38 2.61 -5.26 9.01
N ILE A 39 3.27 -4.34 8.31
CA ILE A 39 3.50 -4.43 6.87
C ILE A 39 4.32 -5.69 6.55
N ASP A 40 5.41 -5.95 7.26
CA ASP A 40 6.30 -7.07 6.96
C ASP A 40 5.64 -8.45 7.16
N ASN A 41 4.66 -8.53 8.07
CA ASN A 41 4.04 -9.80 8.47
C ASN A 41 2.61 -9.99 7.98
N CYS A 42 1.97 -8.97 7.40
CA CYS A 42 0.62 -9.15 6.87
C CYS A 42 0.64 -10.05 5.63
N ASN A 43 -0.30 -11.00 5.57
CA ASN A 43 -0.41 -11.93 4.45
C ASN A 43 -1.23 -11.32 3.30
N ASP A 44 -0.78 -10.19 2.74
CA ASP A 44 -1.44 -9.55 1.62
C ASP A 44 -1.24 -10.32 0.31
N SER A 45 -2.28 -10.31 -0.54
CA SER A 45 -2.25 -10.91 -1.87
C SER A 45 -3.42 -10.39 -2.70
N GLU A 46 -3.45 -10.72 -4.00
CA GLU A 46 -4.59 -10.40 -4.86
C GLU A 46 -5.93 -10.92 -4.30
N LEU A 47 -5.90 -12.06 -3.61
CA LEU A 47 -7.07 -12.69 -2.97
C LEU A 47 -7.30 -12.23 -1.51
N ASN A 48 -6.32 -11.56 -0.90
CA ASN A 48 -6.40 -11.02 0.45
C ASN A 48 -5.89 -9.59 0.48
N LYS A 49 -6.75 -8.64 0.13
CA LYS A 49 -6.42 -7.22 0.26
C LYS A 49 -6.41 -6.85 1.73
N VAL A 50 -5.37 -6.11 2.13
CA VAL A 50 -5.18 -5.64 3.50
C VAL A 50 -5.49 -4.15 3.56
N THR A 51 -6.20 -3.70 4.60
CA THR A 51 -6.41 -2.27 4.87
C THR A 51 -5.90 -1.92 6.25
N ILE A 52 -5.04 -0.92 6.33
CA ILE A 52 -4.48 -0.40 7.57
C ILE A 52 -5.12 0.97 7.83
N TYR A 53 -6.00 1.03 8.82
CA TYR A 53 -6.62 2.26 9.31
C TYR A 53 -5.69 2.94 10.32
N MET A 54 -5.11 4.07 9.94
CA MET A 54 -4.21 4.86 10.77
C MET A 54 -5.02 5.86 11.57
N GLN A 55 -5.00 5.78 12.90
CA GLN A 55 -5.65 6.75 13.76
C GLN A 55 -4.89 8.08 13.79
N GLU A 56 -5.57 9.15 14.22
CA GLU A 56 -4.98 10.48 14.36
C GLU A 56 -3.64 10.47 15.11
N GLY A 57 -2.66 11.17 14.56
CA GLY A 57 -1.34 11.33 15.18
C GLY A 57 -0.18 11.38 14.20
N ARG A 58 1.05 11.31 14.75
CA ARG A 58 2.31 11.39 14.01
C ARG A 58 3.03 10.05 14.02
N TYR A 59 3.37 9.56 12.84
CA TYR A 59 4.04 8.29 12.61
C TYR A 59 5.43 8.50 12.04
N ASP A 60 6.36 7.63 12.43
CA ASP A 60 7.65 7.51 11.75
C ASP A 60 7.47 7.01 10.32
N GLY A 61 8.45 7.28 9.47
CA GLY A 61 8.45 6.80 8.10
C GLY A 61 8.49 5.27 8.00
N PHE A 62 7.89 4.73 6.93
CA PHE A 62 7.78 3.28 6.72
C PHE A 62 7.86 2.91 5.24
N SER A 63 8.14 1.63 4.96
CA SER A 63 8.28 1.09 3.61
C SER A 63 7.27 -0.03 3.37
N ALA A 64 6.35 0.19 2.44
CA ALA A 64 5.47 -0.84 1.87
C ALA A 64 5.90 -1.13 0.42
N CYS A 65 7.18 -1.40 0.27
CA CYS A 65 7.81 -1.81 -0.99
C CYS A 65 8.12 -3.31 -0.95
N SER A 66 7.90 -4.00 -2.07
CA SER A 66 8.39 -5.37 -2.30
C SER A 66 9.56 -5.35 -3.28
N ASP A 67 10.40 -6.38 -3.25
CA ASP A 67 11.47 -6.57 -4.24
C ASP A 67 10.90 -6.48 -5.67
N MET A 68 11.59 -5.77 -6.58
CA MET A 68 11.12 -5.54 -7.96
C MET A 68 10.78 -6.82 -8.74
N LEU A 69 11.35 -7.97 -8.37
CA LEU A 69 11.06 -9.29 -8.94
C LEU A 69 9.81 -9.96 -8.34
N SER A 70 9.31 -9.44 -7.21
CA SER A 70 8.09 -9.89 -6.54
C SER A 70 6.86 -9.10 -7.02
N ALA A 71 5.67 -9.59 -6.69
CA ALA A 71 4.43 -8.84 -6.90
C ALA A 71 4.39 -7.57 -6.03
N GLU A 72 3.63 -6.57 -6.47
CA GLU A 72 3.25 -5.40 -5.66
C GLU A 72 2.51 -5.82 -4.37
N ARG A 73 2.49 -4.93 -3.37
CA ARG A 73 1.78 -5.17 -2.10
C ARG A 73 0.30 -4.83 -2.24
N TYR A 74 -0.59 -5.72 -1.85
CA TYR A 74 -2.05 -5.53 -1.90
C TYR A 74 -2.57 -4.87 -0.63
N ILE A 75 -2.00 -3.70 -0.30
CA ILE A 75 -2.24 -2.97 0.95
C ILE A 75 -2.78 -1.57 0.65
N SER A 76 -3.81 -1.17 1.41
CA SER A 76 -4.30 0.20 1.47
C SER A 76 -4.03 0.82 2.84
N PHE A 77 -3.72 2.11 2.87
CA PHE A 77 -3.52 2.92 4.08
C PHE A 77 -4.59 4.02 4.13
N ILE A 78 -5.41 4.04 5.18
CA ILE A 78 -6.52 4.99 5.31
C ILE A 78 -6.36 5.77 6.62
N GLY A 79 -6.14 7.07 6.52
CA GLY A 79 -6.07 7.97 7.67
C GLY A 79 -7.45 8.26 8.25
N VAL A 80 -7.57 8.18 9.57
CA VAL A 80 -8.78 8.49 10.34
C VAL A 80 -8.46 9.67 11.26
N GLY A 81 -8.82 10.88 10.82
CA GLY A 81 -8.48 12.14 11.49
C GLY A 81 -7.26 12.81 10.86
N ASP A 82 -6.51 13.60 11.64
CA ASP A 82 -5.25 14.23 11.21
C ASP A 82 -4.09 13.23 11.35
N VAL A 83 -3.77 12.53 10.26
CA VAL A 83 -2.67 11.57 10.21
C VAL A 83 -1.47 12.18 9.50
N VAL A 84 -0.32 12.16 10.16
CA VAL A 84 0.94 12.66 9.64
C VAL A 84 1.99 11.56 9.66
N VAL A 85 2.64 11.32 8.52
CA VAL A 85 3.82 10.45 8.42
C VAL A 85 5.02 11.34 8.13
N GLU A 86 6.05 11.27 8.97
CA GLU A 86 7.17 12.21 8.94
C GLU A 86 8.52 11.50 8.89
N SER A 87 9.39 12.00 8.01
CA SER A 87 10.82 11.71 8.04
C SER A 87 11.57 13.03 8.26
N ASN A 88 12.53 13.00 9.17
CA ASN A 88 13.44 14.11 9.45
C ASN A 88 14.86 13.82 8.97
N SER A 89 15.04 12.82 8.11
CA SER A 89 16.36 12.36 7.67
C SER A 89 17.05 13.36 6.74
N GLY A 90 16.28 14.00 5.86
CA GLY A 90 16.78 14.81 4.76
C GLY A 90 17.50 14.02 3.65
N TYR A 91 17.48 12.68 3.71
CA TYR A 91 18.21 11.82 2.79
C TYR A 91 17.31 11.21 1.73
N TYR A 92 17.76 11.19 0.46
CA TYR A 92 17.01 10.55 -0.63
C TYR A 92 16.63 9.10 -0.30
N ALA A 93 17.54 8.35 0.33
CA ALA A 93 17.31 6.95 0.69
C ALA A 93 16.38 6.74 1.89
N SER A 94 15.81 7.80 2.48
CA SER A 94 15.00 7.71 3.69
C SER A 94 13.81 8.67 3.65
N PRO A 95 12.90 8.50 2.67
CA PRO A 95 11.67 9.29 2.56
C PRO A 95 10.72 9.01 3.73
N ALA A 96 9.62 9.76 3.83
CA ALA A 96 8.57 9.49 4.81
C ALA A 96 7.79 8.20 4.48
N ALA A 97 7.63 7.88 3.20
CA ALA A 97 7.09 6.59 2.82
C ALA A 97 7.64 6.06 1.49
N GLU A 98 7.70 4.74 1.37
CA GLU A 98 8.00 4.04 0.12
C GLU A 98 6.85 3.11 -0.25
N PHE A 99 6.40 3.20 -1.49
CA PHE A 99 5.20 2.51 -1.96
C PHE A 99 5.44 1.75 -3.26
N ARG A 100 4.98 0.50 -3.24
CA ARG A 100 4.71 -0.32 -4.42
C ARG A 100 3.42 -1.10 -4.19
N LEU A 101 2.28 -0.43 -4.37
CA LEU A 101 0.99 -0.93 -3.92
C LEU A 101 0.03 -1.24 -5.08
N ASN A 102 -0.83 -2.23 -4.86
CA ASN A 102 -2.15 -2.38 -5.48
C ASN A 102 -3.21 -1.97 -4.45
N GLY A 103 -3.36 -0.67 -4.26
CA GLY A 103 -4.16 -0.16 -3.15
C GLY A 103 -4.28 1.34 -3.14
N THR A 104 -4.92 1.82 -2.07
CA THR A 104 -5.24 3.24 -1.89
C THR A 104 -4.53 3.78 -0.66
N VAL A 105 -3.95 4.96 -0.80
CA VAL A 105 -3.44 5.79 0.29
C VAL A 105 -4.37 6.98 0.39
N GLU A 106 -5.07 7.12 1.52
CA GLU A 106 -6.15 8.11 1.68
C GLU A 106 -6.03 8.94 2.96
N ASN A 107 -6.26 10.25 2.86
CA ASN A 107 -6.37 11.17 4.00
C ASN A 107 -5.13 11.13 4.92
N ILE A 108 -3.93 11.21 4.33
CA ILE A 108 -2.65 11.21 5.05
C ILE A 108 -1.79 12.37 4.57
N ARG A 109 -1.19 13.09 5.53
CA ARG A 109 -0.17 14.10 5.26
C ARG A 109 1.21 13.47 5.41
N PHE A 110 2.00 13.48 4.34
CA PHE A 110 3.39 13.07 4.40
C PHE A 110 4.29 14.31 4.46
N ILE A 111 5.31 14.26 5.32
CA ILE A 111 6.26 15.36 5.51
C ILE A 111 7.68 14.82 5.47
N SER A 112 8.54 15.44 4.67
CA SER A 112 9.97 15.18 4.69
C SER A 112 10.74 16.46 4.96
N SER A 113 11.49 16.44 6.06
CA SER A 113 12.31 17.54 6.56
C SER A 113 13.75 17.06 6.78
N HIS A 114 14.61 17.95 7.25
CA HIS A 114 15.98 17.64 7.63
C HIS A 114 16.31 18.29 8.97
N PRO A 115 17.29 17.76 9.72
CA PRO A 115 17.77 18.43 10.92
C PRO A 115 18.37 19.80 10.54
N GLU A 116 18.25 20.78 11.44
CA GLU A 116 18.90 22.08 11.25
C GLU A 116 20.41 21.87 10.97
N ASP A 117 20.95 22.62 10.01
CA ASP A 117 22.35 22.58 9.56
C ASP A 117 22.85 21.30 8.85
N VAL A 118 21.99 20.32 8.59
CA VAL A 118 22.32 19.11 7.82
C VAL A 118 21.70 19.19 6.42
N ILE A 119 22.36 19.90 5.50
CA ILE A 119 22.06 19.84 4.08
C ILE A 119 23.29 19.28 3.36
N GLU A 120 23.25 17.98 3.04
CA GLU A 120 24.28 17.39 2.20
C GLU A 120 24.10 17.87 0.75
N LEU A 121 24.95 18.81 0.33
CA LEU A 121 24.91 19.42 -1.01
C LEU A 121 25.09 18.41 -2.16
N ASN A 122 25.54 17.19 -1.86
CA ASN A 122 25.73 16.11 -2.84
C ASN A 122 24.59 15.10 -2.83
N ASP A 123 23.64 15.18 -1.90
CA ASP A 123 22.41 14.38 -1.94
C ASP A 123 21.37 15.08 -2.85
N ARG A 124 20.52 14.28 -3.49
CA ARG A 124 19.37 14.72 -4.26
C ARG A 124 18.24 15.28 -3.37
N GLY A 125 18.38 15.15 -2.05
CA GLY A 125 17.38 15.51 -1.05
C GLY A 125 16.26 14.47 -1.00
N ALA A 126 15.57 14.40 0.14
CA ALA A 126 14.50 13.43 0.34
C ALA A 126 13.20 13.86 -0.36
N TYR A 127 12.73 13.05 -1.32
CA TYR A 127 11.30 13.07 -1.66
C TYR A 127 10.49 12.72 -0.42
N VAL A 128 9.24 13.15 -0.36
CA VAL A 128 8.37 12.77 0.76
C VAL A 128 7.92 11.34 0.62
N VAL A 129 7.55 10.96 -0.60
CA VAL A 129 7.11 9.61 -0.95
C VAL A 129 7.86 9.12 -2.17
N HIS A 130 8.38 7.89 -2.10
CA HIS A 130 8.91 7.15 -3.23
C HIS A 130 7.85 6.20 -3.75
N ALA A 131 7.43 6.42 -4.99
CA ALA A 131 6.56 5.52 -5.73
C ALA A 131 7.21 5.26 -7.10
N ASP A 132 8.37 4.61 -7.09
CA ASP A 132 9.21 4.38 -8.28
C ASP A 132 9.77 2.96 -8.39
N TYR A 133 9.10 1.99 -7.79
CA TYR A 133 9.56 0.61 -7.67
C TYR A 133 8.76 -0.35 -8.55
N GLY A 134 9.16 -0.58 -9.80
CA GLY A 134 8.53 -1.59 -10.67
C GLY A 134 7.06 -1.28 -11.03
N SER A 135 6.32 -2.29 -11.54
CA SER A 135 4.87 -2.16 -11.76
C SER A 135 4.13 -1.94 -10.44
N MET A 136 3.18 -1.00 -10.45
CA MET A 136 2.30 -0.70 -9.32
C MET A 136 0.96 -0.09 -9.76
N HIS A 137 -0.07 -0.22 -8.91
CA HIS A 137 -1.40 0.36 -9.08
C HIS A 137 -1.81 1.13 -7.81
N THR A 138 -1.10 2.23 -7.53
CA THR A 138 -1.30 3.01 -6.31
C THR A 138 -2.19 4.22 -6.58
N VAL A 139 -3.22 4.38 -5.76
CA VAL A 139 -4.12 5.54 -5.78
C VAL A 139 -3.87 6.39 -4.55
N PHE A 140 -3.54 7.67 -4.75
CA PHE A 140 -3.49 8.67 -3.68
C PHE A 140 -4.78 9.50 -3.71
N ASN A 141 -5.51 9.49 -2.61
CA ASN A 141 -6.76 10.24 -2.45
C ASN A 141 -6.64 11.18 -1.24
N ASP A 142 -6.94 12.46 -1.40
CA ASP A 142 -6.89 13.44 -0.31
C ASP A 142 -5.58 13.41 0.51
N CYS A 143 -4.45 13.17 -0.17
CA CYS A 143 -3.13 13.17 0.44
C CYS A 143 -2.46 14.53 0.31
N VAL A 144 -1.61 14.89 1.28
CA VAL A 144 -0.81 16.11 1.24
C VAL A 144 0.66 15.76 1.34
N PHE A 145 1.48 16.24 0.41
CA PHE A 145 2.91 15.96 0.37
C PHE A 145 3.71 17.23 0.58
N THR A 146 4.47 17.32 1.67
CA THR A 146 5.30 18.49 2.00
C THR A 146 6.77 18.11 2.10
N SER A 147 7.59 18.53 1.12
CA SER A 147 9.05 18.43 1.19
C SER A 147 9.65 19.80 1.44
N TYR A 148 10.69 19.86 2.28
CA TYR A 148 11.47 21.07 2.53
C TYR A 148 12.79 21.13 1.76
N GLN A 149 13.14 20.10 0.98
CA GLN A 149 14.42 20.01 0.27
C GLN A 149 14.30 19.80 -1.24
N THR A 150 13.29 19.07 -1.70
CA THR A 150 13.13 18.69 -3.11
C THR A 150 11.65 18.60 -3.48
N ALA A 151 11.29 17.90 -4.57
CA ALA A 151 9.90 17.67 -4.92
C ALA A 151 9.15 16.90 -3.82
N GLY A 152 7.85 17.18 -3.67
CA GLY A 152 7.00 16.50 -2.70
C GLY A 152 6.91 14.99 -2.95
N VAL A 153 6.77 14.56 -4.20
CA VAL A 153 6.64 13.13 -4.56
C VAL A 153 7.59 12.80 -5.69
N GLY A 154 8.35 11.72 -5.55
CA GLY A 154 9.09 11.10 -6.64
C GLY A 154 8.25 9.99 -7.26
N ILE A 155 7.71 10.22 -8.46
CA ILE A 155 6.97 9.21 -9.22
C ILE A 155 7.81 8.76 -10.41
N GLY A 156 8.39 7.56 -10.30
CA GLY A 156 9.17 6.94 -11.37
C GLY A 156 8.40 5.79 -12.00
N LEU A 157 7.80 6.02 -13.16
CA LEU A 157 7.04 4.96 -13.82
C LEU A 157 7.98 4.01 -14.54
N THR A 158 8.01 2.76 -14.09
CA THR A 158 8.67 1.64 -14.78
C THR A 158 7.65 0.55 -15.09
N TYR A 159 7.83 -0.17 -16.21
CA TYR A 159 6.91 -1.24 -16.63
C TYR A 159 5.44 -0.78 -16.71
N ASP A 160 4.50 -1.65 -16.34
CA ASP A 160 3.05 -1.42 -16.29
C ASP A 160 2.67 -0.71 -14.98
N SER A 161 3.08 0.56 -14.85
CA SER A 161 2.78 1.37 -13.67
C SER A 161 1.66 2.37 -13.95
N VAL A 162 0.74 2.43 -12.99
CA VAL A 162 -0.36 3.40 -12.93
C VAL A 162 -0.35 4.05 -11.57
N VAL A 163 -0.15 5.37 -11.55
CA VAL A 163 -0.32 6.19 -10.35
C VAL A 163 -1.44 7.19 -10.60
N ILE A 164 -2.38 7.24 -9.67
CA ILE A 164 -3.53 8.12 -9.76
C ILE A 164 -3.54 9.03 -8.53
N GLU A 165 -3.63 10.34 -8.77
CA GLU A 165 -3.90 11.33 -7.73
C GLU A 165 -5.31 11.91 -7.95
N GLU A 166 -6.17 11.82 -6.94
CA GLU A 166 -7.53 12.37 -6.97
C GLU A 166 -7.65 13.61 -6.06
N LEU A 167 -7.96 14.76 -6.67
CA LEU A 167 -8.08 16.07 -6.03
C LEU A 167 -9.48 16.65 -6.26
N ASN A 168 -10.35 16.59 -5.24
CA ASN A 168 -11.71 17.13 -5.29
C ASN A 168 -12.53 16.62 -6.49
N GLY A 169 -12.40 15.35 -6.83
CA GLY A 169 -13.07 14.72 -7.98
C GLY A 169 -12.38 14.96 -9.33
N ASN A 170 -11.24 15.65 -9.37
CA ASN A 170 -10.35 15.71 -10.53
C ASN A 170 -9.28 14.62 -10.42
N LYS A 171 -9.00 13.94 -11.53
CA LYS A 171 -8.03 12.84 -11.59
C LYS A 171 -6.80 13.27 -12.37
N ILE A 172 -5.63 13.14 -11.77
CA ILE A 172 -4.34 13.14 -12.46
C ILE A 172 -3.89 11.68 -12.53
N GLU A 173 -3.76 11.17 -13.75
CA GLU A 173 -3.34 9.79 -14.00
C GLU A 173 -2.01 9.81 -14.73
N VAL A 174 -1.01 9.18 -14.14
CA VAL A 174 0.33 9.05 -14.71
C VAL A 174 0.54 7.57 -15.02
N ASN A 175 0.60 7.25 -16.30
CA ASN A 175 0.70 5.87 -16.79
C ASN A 175 1.91 5.67 -17.67
N ARG A 176 2.47 4.47 -17.62
CA ARG A 176 3.41 3.95 -18.60
C ARG A 176 2.84 2.67 -19.20
N SER A 177 2.63 2.71 -20.52
CA SER A 177 2.15 1.61 -21.36
C SER A 177 3.28 1.01 -22.20
#